data_AF-A0A395U0S3-F1
#
_entry.id   AF-A0A395U0S3-F1
#
_cell.length_a   1.000
_cell.length_b   1.000
_cell.length_c   1.000
_cell.angle_alpha   90.00
_cell.angle_beta   90.00
_cell.angle_gamma   90.00
#
_symmetry.space_group_name_H-M   'P 1'
#
loop_
_entity.id
_entity.type
_entity.pdbx_description
1 polymer ?
#
loop_
_entity_poly.entity_id
_entity_poly.type
_entity_poly.pdbx_seq_one_letter_code
_entity_poly.pdbx_strand_id
1 'polypeptide(L)'
;MSIQLKLIQFRKKIRANKKKVIDTIIANHSADICIICGSQEQLSREHVIPQWVYNRCTKRTFNTTTNGASQTYNKTTLPCCKDCNSNLLGYLERHLKHEFEKIDVSRQEFSQETLELIVLWLETLEYKFQVLDLRRNLNKVKGAEYIPFIGKMPIAMFQGPMDTSPSKIFSNLRSALQVLSVKSKVNKLNSLCVIHTTNKDFHFFHSTNNFIFIELAEFGVAFFYFYKQEFESYNVAAESAMRIVKENYDKTVT
;
A
#
# COMPACT_ATOMS: atom_id res chain seq x y z
N MET A 1 24.04 -8.34 5.97
CA MET A 1 23.95 -6.86 6.06
C MET A 1 22.71 -6.51 6.87
N SER A 2 22.78 -5.56 7.81
CA SER A 2 21.67 -5.24 8.73
C SER A 2 20.51 -4.51 8.03
N ILE A 3 19.27 -4.82 8.42
CA ILE A 3 18.04 -4.11 8.00
C ILE A 3 18.15 -2.61 8.26
N GLN A 4 18.79 -2.19 9.35
CA GLN A 4 18.93 -0.78 9.71
C GLN A 4 19.76 0.01 8.68
N LEU A 5 20.82 -0.59 8.15
CA LEU A 5 21.61 0.03 7.08
C LEU A 5 20.79 0.22 5.81
N LYS A 6 19.94 -0.77 5.46
CA LYS A 6 19.03 -0.67 4.32
C LYS A 6 17.99 0.43 4.49
N LEU A 7 17.41 0.56 5.68
CA LEU A 7 16.46 1.62 5.98
C LEU A 7 17.09 3.00 5.92
N ILE A 8 18.33 3.16 6.39
CA ILE A 8 19.08 4.42 6.24
C ILE A 8 19.27 4.78 4.76
N GLN A 9 19.70 3.81 3.94
CA GLN A 9 19.85 3.99 2.49
C GLN A 9 18.52 4.39 1.84
N PHE A 10 17.45 3.68 2.14
CA PHE A 10 16.10 3.94 1.63
C PHE A 10 15.62 5.37 1.95
N ARG A 11 15.68 5.78 3.22
CA ARG A 11 15.27 7.13 3.64
C ARG A 11 16.13 8.22 3.03
N LYS A 12 17.46 8.03 2.93
CA LYS A 12 18.36 8.99 2.25
C LYS A 12 17.98 9.15 0.78
N LYS A 13 17.69 8.03 0.10
CA LYS A 13 17.33 8.02 -1.31
C LYS A 13 16.01 8.76 -1.59
N ILE A 14 14.99 8.53 -0.76
CA ILE A 14 13.72 9.27 -0.85
C ILE A 14 13.95 10.76 -0.60
N ARG A 15 14.63 11.14 0.49
CA ARG A 15 14.83 12.57 0.83
C ARG A 15 15.55 13.34 -0.27
N ALA A 16 16.55 12.72 -0.90
CA ALA A 16 17.28 13.33 -2.01
C ALA A 16 16.44 13.48 -3.28
N ASN A 17 15.48 12.59 -3.54
CA ASN A 17 14.82 12.50 -4.86
C ASN A 17 13.31 12.79 -4.84
N LYS A 18 12.67 12.95 -3.67
CA LYS A 18 11.21 13.06 -3.55
C LYS A 18 10.61 14.15 -4.44
N LYS A 19 11.25 15.33 -4.53
CA LYS A 19 10.77 16.43 -5.37
C LYS A 19 10.78 16.04 -6.84
N LYS A 20 11.92 15.54 -7.34
CA LYS A 20 12.08 15.05 -8.71
C LYS A 20 11.04 14.01 -9.07
N VAL A 21 10.87 13.00 -8.21
CA VAL A 21 9.92 11.89 -8.42
C VAL A 21 8.50 12.43 -8.55
N ILE A 22 8.05 13.21 -7.57
CA ILE A 22 6.70 13.74 -7.54
C ILE A 22 6.43 14.65 -8.73
N ASP A 23 7.31 15.63 -8.98
CA ASP A 23 7.11 16.62 -10.03
C ASP A 23 7.05 15.92 -11.41
N THR A 24 7.86 14.88 -11.61
CA THR A 24 7.85 14.09 -12.84
C THR A 24 6.56 13.27 -12.99
N ILE A 25 6.11 12.59 -11.92
CA ILE A 25 4.86 11.82 -11.93
C ILE A 25 3.65 12.73 -12.15
N ILE A 26 3.63 13.93 -11.55
CA ILE A 26 2.52 14.88 -11.73
C ILE A 26 2.50 15.42 -13.16
N ALA A 27 3.66 15.79 -13.71
CA ALA A 27 3.75 16.32 -15.07
C ALA A 27 3.41 15.26 -16.13
N ASN A 28 3.79 14.01 -15.89
CA ASN A 28 3.47 12.88 -16.75
C ASN A 28 3.26 11.62 -15.92
N HIS A 29 1.99 11.26 -15.68
CA HIS A 29 1.65 10.08 -14.88
C HIS A 29 2.25 8.79 -15.44
N SER A 30 2.45 8.71 -16.76
CA SER A 30 3.02 7.53 -17.44
C SER A 30 4.56 7.53 -17.46
N ALA A 31 5.23 8.52 -16.88
CA ALA A 31 6.69 8.67 -16.95
C ALA A 31 7.44 7.42 -16.44
N ASP A 32 8.26 6.82 -17.30
CA ASP A 32 9.01 5.61 -16.97
C ASP A 32 10.25 5.94 -16.11
N ILE A 33 10.00 6.14 -14.82
CA ILE A 33 11.02 6.44 -13.81
C ILE A 33 10.77 5.55 -12.59
N CYS A 34 11.83 5.27 -11.84
CA CYS A 34 11.72 4.59 -10.56
C CYS A 34 10.85 5.42 -9.61
N ILE A 35 9.74 4.85 -9.14
CA ILE A 35 8.80 5.52 -8.24
C ILE A 35 9.40 5.92 -6.88
N ILE A 36 10.58 5.43 -6.51
CA ILE A 36 11.24 5.75 -5.24
C ILE A 36 12.33 6.82 -5.41
N CYS A 37 13.15 6.73 -6.46
CA CYS A 37 14.35 7.57 -6.62
C CYS A 37 14.42 8.34 -7.94
N GLY A 38 13.48 8.15 -8.86
CA GLY A 38 13.44 8.87 -10.12
C GLY A 38 14.58 8.53 -11.09
N SER A 39 15.25 7.39 -10.91
CA SER A 39 16.19 6.85 -11.90
C SER A 39 15.43 6.30 -13.10
N GLN A 40 16.01 6.42 -14.29
CA GLN A 40 15.53 5.76 -15.52
C GLN A 40 16.34 4.50 -15.85
N GLU A 41 17.39 4.23 -15.08
CA GLU A 41 18.30 3.12 -15.32
C GLU A 41 17.82 1.84 -14.61
N GLN A 42 18.02 0.71 -15.29
CA GLN A 42 17.74 -0.64 -14.78
C GLN A 42 16.34 -0.75 -14.16
N LEU A 43 15.34 -0.20 -14.85
CA LEU A 43 13.95 -0.31 -14.44
C LEU A 43 13.48 -1.75 -14.51
N SER A 44 12.83 -2.19 -13.44
CA SER A 44 12.14 -3.45 -13.31
C SER A 44 10.70 -3.21 -12.85
N ARG A 45 9.93 -4.29 -12.76
CA ARG A 45 8.52 -4.27 -12.35
C ARG A 45 8.43 -4.54 -10.85
N GLU A 46 8.14 -3.51 -10.08
CA GLU A 46 7.82 -3.61 -8.65
C GLU A 46 6.36 -4.00 -8.49
N HIS A 47 6.06 -5.06 -7.72
CA HIS A 47 4.68 -5.40 -7.43
C HIS A 47 4.07 -4.41 -6.42
N VAL A 48 2.82 -4.01 -6.68
CA VAL A 48 2.09 -3.14 -5.74
C VAL A 48 1.81 -3.89 -4.44
N ILE A 49 1.22 -5.09 -4.54
CA ILE A 49 1.15 -6.06 -3.45
C ILE A 49 2.17 -7.17 -3.72
N PRO A 50 3.09 -7.46 -2.79
CA PRO A 50 4.12 -8.47 -2.99
C PRO A 50 3.53 -9.87 -3.25
N GLN A 51 4.18 -10.63 -4.13
CA GLN A 51 3.62 -11.91 -4.58
C GLN A 51 3.49 -12.96 -3.48
N TRP A 52 4.31 -12.87 -2.43
CA TRP A 52 4.28 -13.80 -1.31
C TRP A 52 3.01 -13.64 -0.46
N VAL A 53 2.40 -12.45 -0.44
CA VAL A 53 1.18 -12.16 0.35
C VAL A 53 -0.01 -13.01 -0.09
N TYR A 54 -0.09 -13.35 -1.38
CA TYR A 54 -1.20 -14.12 -1.96
C TYR A 54 -0.76 -15.48 -2.53
N ASN A 55 0.33 -16.06 -2.01
CA ASN A 55 0.88 -17.36 -2.38
C ASN A 55 1.18 -17.49 -3.89
N ARG A 56 1.55 -16.38 -4.54
CA ARG A 56 1.75 -16.29 -6.00
C ARG A 56 0.54 -16.76 -6.84
N CYS A 57 -0.65 -16.87 -6.24
CA CYS A 57 -1.84 -17.32 -6.93
C CYS A 57 -2.21 -16.32 -8.04
N THR A 58 -2.02 -16.74 -9.29
CA THR A 58 -2.23 -15.90 -10.48
C THR A 58 -3.69 -15.60 -10.78
N LYS A 59 -4.62 -16.29 -10.11
CA LYS A 59 -6.07 -16.16 -10.25
C LYS A 59 -6.69 -15.19 -9.24
N ARG A 60 -5.96 -14.78 -8.19
CA ARG A 60 -6.50 -13.88 -7.17
C ARG A 60 -6.62 -12.46 -7.72
N THR A 61 -7.74 -11.81 -7.41
CA THR A 61 -8.06 -10.47 -7.87
C THR A 61 -8.48 -9.57 -6.72
N PHE A 62 -8.24 -8.26 -6.84
CA PHE A 62 -8.87 -7.24 -6.00
C PHE A 62 -9.77 -6.35 -6.85
N ASN A 63 -10.84 -5.86 -6.25
CA ASN A 63 -11.67 -4.83 -6.85
C ASN A 63 -11.14 -3.46 -6.43
N THR A 64 -10.73 -2.65 -7.40
CA THR A 64 -10.55 -1.20 -7.15
C THR A 64 -11.93 -0.56 -7.08
N THR A 65 -12.27 0.02 -5.94
CA THR A 65 -13.59 0.59 -5.60
C THR A 65 -14.12 1.58 -6.64
N THR A 66 -13.25 2.30 -7.35
CA THR A 66 -13.64 3.33 -8.33
C THR A 66 -14.13 2.79 -9.67
N ASN A 67 -13.68 1.61 -10.12
CA ASN A 67 -14.05 1.07 -11.43
C ASN A 67 -14.93 -0.19 -11.35
N GLY A 68 -15.07 -0.81 -10.17
CA GLY A 68 -15.67 -2.15 -10.05
C GLY A 68 -14.93 -3.24 -10.86
N ALA A 69 -13.79 -2.89 -11.46
CA ALA A 69 -13.00 -3.77 -12.30
C ALA A 69 -12.12 -4.64 -11.41
N SER A 70 -12.35 -5.96 -11.48
CA SER A 70 -11.50 -6.97 -10.88
C SER A 70 -10.13 -6.95 -11.54
N GLN A 71 -9.08 -6.87 -10.73
CA GLN A 71 -7.70 -6.83 -11.19
C GLN A 71 -6.86 -7.92 -10.56
N THR A 72 -6.11 -8.63 -11.39
CA THR A 72 -5.21 -9.67 -10.91
C THR A 72 -3.99 -9.06 -10.21
N TYR A 73 -3.72 -9.48 -8.97
CA TYR A 73 -2.60 -8.95 -8.17
C TYR A 73 -1.25 -9.06 -8.89
N ASN A 74 -1.01 -10.19 -9.58
CA ASN A 74 0.24 -10.49 -10.27
C ASN A 74 0.60 -9.53 -11.43
N LYS A 75 -0.37 -8.89 -12.07
CA LYS A 75 -0.12 -7.94 -13.18
C LYS A 75 0.00 -6.49 -12.70
N THR A 76 -0.23 -6.25 -11.42
CA THR A 76 -0.27 -4.91 -10.85
C THR A 76 1.14 -4.50 -10.41
N THR A 77 1.86 -3.84 -11.32
CA THR A 77 3.26 -3.46 -11.12
C THR A 77 3.55 -2.00 -11.47
N LEU A 78 4.61 -1.44 -10.89
CA LEU A 78 5.11 -0.08 -11.11
C LEU A 78 6.59 -0.08 -11.51
N PRO A 79 7.06 0.94 -12.23
CA PRO A 79 8.47 1.06 -12.59
C PRO A 79 9.33 1.36 -11.35
N CYS A 80 10.35 0.55 -11.13
CA CYS A 80 11.27 0.72 -10.01
C CYS A 80 12.65 0.23 -10.42
N CYS A 81 13.71 0.99 -10.13
CA CYS A 81 15.06 0.52 -10.47
C CYS A 81 15.44 -0.68 -9.61
N LYS A 82 16.31 -1.55 -10.12
CA LYS A 82 16.77 -2.78 -9.46
C LYS A 82 17.22 -2.56 -8.00
N ASP A 83 17.90 -1.46 -7.72
CA ASP A 83 18.34 -1.12 -6.36
C ASP A 83 17.16 -0.80 -5.43
N CYS A 84 16.18 -0.01 -5.86
CA CYS A 84 15.01 0.27 -5.03
C CYS A 84 14.12 -0.95 -4.87
N ASN A 85 13.86 -1.68 -5.95
CA ASN A 85 13.01 -2.87 -5.97
C ASN A 85 13.63 -4.00 -5.14
N SER A 86 14.71 -4.63 -5.62
CA SER A 86 15.16 -5.90 -5.06
C SER A 86 16.10 -5.76 -3.87
N ASN A 87 16.80 -4.62 -3.78
CA ASN A 87 17.81 -4.39 -2.74
C ASN A 87 17.26 -3.62 -1.53
N LEU A 88 16.36 -2.64 -1.72
CA LEU A 88 15.76 -1.90 -0.61
C LEU A 88 14.41 -2.50 -0.19
N LEU A 89 13.38 -2.43 -1.05
CA LEU A 89 12.03 -2.90 -0.74
C LEU A 89 12.00 -4.42 -0.54
N GLY A 90 12.57 -5.19 -1.48
CA GLY A 90 12.64 -6.63 -1.38
C GLY A 90 13.49 -7.14 -0.20
N TYR A 91 14.41 -6.34 0.34
CA TYR A 91 15.10 -6.67 1.59
C TYR A 91 14.19 -6.49 2.80
N LEU A 92 13.45 -5.38 2.88
CA LEU A 92 12.43 -5.16 3.92
C LEU A 92 11.40 -6.28 3.94
N GLU A 93 10.86 -6.63 2.77
CA GLU A 93 9.83 -7.67 2.65
C GLU A 93 10.33 -9.06 3.05
N ARG A 94 11.55 -9.44 2.65
CA ARG A 94 12.15 -10.72 3.09
C ARG A 94 12.37 -10.76 4.60
N HIS A 95 12.80 -9.63 5.19
CA HIS A 95 12.99 -9.54 6.63
C HIS A 95 11.64 -9.71 7.37
N LEU A 96 10.60 -8.97 6.96
CA LEU A 96 9.25 -9.10 7.54
C LEU A 96 8.68 -10.51 7.37
N LYS A 97 8.81 -11.11 6.18
CA LYS A 97 8.37 -12.49 5.94
C LYS A 97 9.01 -13.46 6.94
N HIS A 98 10.31 -13.33 7.19
CA HIS A 98 11.01 -14.18 8.15
C HIS A 98 10.56 -13.94 9.60
N GLU A 99 10.17 -12.71 9.96
CA GLU A 99 9.58 -12.44 11.28
C GLU A 99 8.17 -13.02 11.42
N PHE A 100 7.37 -13.01 10.35
CA PHE A 100 6.04 -13.62 10.35
C PHE A 100 6.10 -15.15 10.46
N GLU A 101 7.12 -15.79 9.88
CA GLU A 101 7.33 -17.25 9.97
C GLU A 101 7.70 -17.73 11.39
N LYS A 102 8.19 -16.84 12.26
CA LYS A 102 8.65 -17.19 13.61
C LYS A 102 7.59 -17.04 14.69
N ILE A 103 6.60 -16.19 14.46
CA ILE A 103 5.69 -15.73 15.51
C ILE A 103 4.30 -16.30 15.26
N ASP A 104 3.78 -17.01 16.25
CA ASP A 104 2.36 -17.34 16.33
C ASP A 104 1.65 -16.21 17.08
N VAL A 105 0.94 -15.37 16.32
CA VAL A 105 0.22 -14.19 16.86
C VAL A 105 -0.92 -14.56 17.81
N SER A 106 -1.32 -15.83 17.89
CA SER A 106 -2.27 -16.30 18.92
C SER A 106 -1.62 -16.45 20.30
N ARG A 107 -0.29 -16.49 20.37
CA ARG A 107 0.49 -16.76 21.59
C ARG A 107 1.46 -15.65 21.95
N GLN A 108 1.94 -14.91 20.97
CA GLN A 108 3.03 -13.95 21.12
C GLN A 108 2.78 -12.69 20.30
N GLU A 109 3.19 -11.55 20.83
CA GLU A 109 3.14 -10.28 20.12
C GLU A 109 4.44 -10.02 19.36
N PHE A 110 4.35 -9.26 18.28
CA PHE A 110 5.52 -8.75 17.58
C PHE A 110 6.29 -7.76 18.44
N SER A 111 7.62 -7.75 18.30
CA SER A 111 8.44 -6.70 18.91
C SER A 111 8.06 -5.32 18.36
N GLN A 112 8.28 -4.26 19.15
CA GLN A 112 8.05 -2.89 18.71
C GLN A 112 8.83 -2.57 17.41
N GLU A 113 10.06 -3.04 17.29
CA GLU A 113 10.86 -2.85 16.07
C GLU A 113 10.17 -3.48 14.86
N THR A 114 9.67 -4.71 15.00
CA THR A 114 8.93 -5.40 13.94
C THR A 114 7.63 -4.65 13.58
N LEU A 115 6.89 -4.16 14.57
CA LEU A 115 5.67 -3.37 14.35
C LEU A 115 5.96 -2.07 13.57
N GLU A 116 7.04 -1.36 13.89
CA GLU A 116 7.46 -0.17 13.14
C GLU A 116 7.82 -0.50 11.68
N LEU A 117 8.41 -1.67 11.42
CA LEU A 117 8.68 -2.15 10.06
C LEU A 117 7.41 -2.55 9.31
N ILE A 118 6.43 -3.14 9.98
CA ILE A 118 5.10 -3.44 9.42
C ILE A 118 4.41 -2.14 9.01
N VAL A 119 4.39 -1.12 9.87
CA VAL A 119 3.84 0.20 9.53
C VAL A 119 4.52 0.77 8.29
N LEU A 120 5.86 0.76 8.25
CA LEU A 120 6.60 1.24 7.08
C LEU A 120 6.20 0.48 5.81
N TRP A 121 6.08 -0.86 5.88
CA TRP A 121 5.67 -1.67 4.75
C TRP A 121 4.25 -1.33 4.28
N LEU A 122 3.27 -1.22 5.19
CA LEU A 122 1.89 -0.84 4.84
C LEU A 122 1.80 0.56 4.21
N GLU A 123 2.63 1.51 4.66
CA GLU A 123 2.75 2.83 4.03
C GLU A 123 3.40 2.75 2.64
N THR A 124 4.33 1.82 2.40
CA THR A 124 4.85 1.61 1.03
C THR A 124 3.77 1.10 0.09
N LEU A 125 2.86 0.25 0.57
CA LEU A 125 1.71 -0.22 -0.22
C LEU A 125 0.80 0.96 -0.60
N GLU A 126 0.48 1.83 0.34
CA GLU A 126 -0.33 3.04 0.08
C GLU A 126 0.29 3.92 -0.99
N TYR A 127 1.58 4.23 -0.86
CA TYR A 127 2.28 5.04 -1.84
C TYR A 127 2.23 4.39 -3.23
N LYS A 128 2.45 3.07 -3.30
CA LYS A 128 2.34 2.32 -4.56
C LYS A 128 0.92 2.41 -5.13
N PHE A 129 -0.13 2.25 -4.32
CA PHE A 129 -1.52 2.39 -4.79
C PHE A 129 -1.81 3.80 -5.32
N GLN A 130 -1.39 4.85 -4.63
CA GLN A 130 -1.60 6.22 -5.12
C GLN A 130 -0.90 6.49 -6.47
N VAL A 131 0.32 5.98 -6.66
CA VAL A 131 1.03 6.09 -7.95
C VAL A 131 0.33 5.27 -9.04
N LEU A 132 -0.13 4.07 -8.69
CA LEU A 132 -0.86 3.19 -9.59
C LEU A 132 -2.17 3.83 -10.09
N ASP A 133 -2.91 4.46 -9.20
CA ASP A 133 -4.20 5.08 -9.52
C ASP A 133 -4.04 6.37 -10.34
N LEU A 134 -2.92 7.07 -10.21
CA LEU A 134 -2.54 8.16 -11.11
C LEU A 134 -2.15 7.67 -12.51
N ARG A 135 -1.53 6.50 -12.60
CA ARG A 135 -1.06 5.89 -13.85
C ARG A 135 -2.17 5.27 -14.69
N ARG A 136 -3.33 5.06 -14.11
CA ARG A 136 -4.44 4.34 -14.75
C ARG A 136 -5.56 5.28 -15.05
N ASN A 137 -6.13 5.14 -16.23
CA ASN A 137 -7.30 5.90 -16.61
C ASN A 137 -8.57 5.20 -16.14
N LEU A 138 -9.64 5.97 -15.97
CA LEU A 138 -10.97 5.44 -15.74
C LEU A 138 -11.40 4.62 -16.97
N ASN A 139 -11.68 3.33 -16.77
CA ASN A 139 -12.24 2.50 -17.84
C ASN A 139 -13.76 2.61 -17.85
N LYS A 140 -14.38 2.35 -19.01
CA LYS A 140 -15.84 2.25 -19.14
C LYS A 140 -16.38 1.19 -18.17
N VAL A 141 -17.22 1.60 -17.21
CA VAL A 141 -17.98 0.68 -16.37
C VAL A 141 -19.04 0.00 -17.24
N LYS A 142 -19.14 -1.34 -17.15
CA LYS A 142 -20.17 -2.09 -17.90
C LYS A 142 -21.56 -1.61 -17.50
N GLY A 143 -22.34 -1.11 -18.46
CA GLY A 143 -23.72 -0.65 -18.25
C GLY A 143 -23.88 0.85 -17.93
N ALA A 144 -22.80 1.62 -17.80
CA ALA A 144 -22.86 3.07 -17.60
C ALA A 144 -22.65 3.85 -18.91
N GLU A 145 -23.26 5.03 -19.01
CA GLU A 145 -22.95 5.99 -20.08
C GLU A 145 -21.47 6.36 -20.02
N TYR A 146 -20.78 6.25 -21.16
CA TYR A 146 -19.36 6.51 -21.27
C TYR A 146 -19.13 7.90 -21.85
N ILE A 147 -18.54 8.78 -21.05
CA ILE A 147 -18.10 10.10 -21.49
C ILE A 147 -16.63 9.99 -21.92
N PRO A 148 -16.30 10.10 -23.22
CA PRO A 148 -14.93 9.87 -23.73
C PRO A 148 -13.85 10.77 -23.10
N PHE A 149 -14.24 11.96 -22.63
CA PHE A 149 -13.36 12.90 -21.94
C PHE A 149 -12.92 12.37 -20.56
N ILE A 150 -13.85 11.81 -19.79
CA ILE A 150 -13.62 11.27 -18.45
C ILE A 150 -12.78 9.99 -18.52
N GLY A 151 -12.95 9.18 -19.57
CA GLY A 151 -12.19 7.95 -19.78
C GLY A 151 -10.68 8.15 -20.00
N LYS A 152 -10.20 9.40 -20.14
CA LYS A 152 -8.77 9.73 -20.23
C LYS A 152 -8.20 10.27 -18.91
N MET A 153 -9.04 10.49 -17.90
CA MET A 153 -8.61 11.01 -16.60
C MET A 153 -8.13 9.89 -15.69
N PRO A 154 -7.12 10.14 -14.84
CA PRO A 154 -6.66 9.17 -13.87
C PRO A 154 -7.72 8.72 -12.87
N ILE A 155 -7.71 7.44 -12.47
CA ILE A 155 -8.61 6.87 -11.46
C ILE A 155 -8.51 7.67 -10.15
N ALA A 156 -7.30 8.12 -9.80
CA ALA A 156 -7.08 8.91 -8.59
C ALA A 156 -7.95 10.18 -8.53
N MET A 157 -8.35 10.75 -9.68
CA MET A 157 -9.21 11.95 -9.74
C MET A 157 -10.65 11.69 -9.29
N PHE A 158 -11.05 10.43 -9.14
CA PHE A 158 -12.38 9.99 -8.73
C PHE A 158 -12.36 9.27 -7.38
N GLN A 159 -11.21 9.29 -6.68
CA GLN A 159 -11.07 8.70 -5.36
C GLN A 159 -11.27 9.73 -4.26
N GLY A 160 -12.12 9.38 -3.29
CA GLY A 160 -12.44 10.23 -2.14
C GLY A 160 -13.85 10.84 -2.24
N PRO A 161 -14.20 11.71 -1.28
CA PRO A 161 -15.46 12.44 -1.34
C PRO A 161 -15.54 13.33 -2.58
N MET A 162 -16.75 13.66 -3.01
CA MET A 162 -17.06 14.32 -4.29
C MET A 162 -16.37 15.69 -4.49
N ASP A 163 -15.86 16.30 -3.41
CA ASP A 163 -15.17 17.58 -3.36
C ASP A 163 -13.63 17.47 -3.43
N THR A 164 -13.08 16.27 -3.61
CA THR A 164 -11.63 16.07 -3.64
C THR A 164 -11.00 16.71 -4.89
N SER A 165 -10.23 17.78 -4.69
CA SER A 165 -9.54 18.45 -5.80
C SER A 165 -8.27 17.72 -6.26
N PRO A 166 -7.83 17.88 -7.53
CA PRO A 166 -6.55 17.37 -8.02
C PRO A 166 -5.35 17.78 -7.16
N SER A 167 -5.35 19.02 -6.66
CA SER A 167 -4.33 19.53 -5.76
C SER A 167 -4.24 18.72 -4.46
N LYS A 168 -5.38 18.27 -3.92
CA LYS A 168 -5.42 17.42 -2.73
C LYS A 168 -4.84 16.03 -3.01
N ILE A 169 -5.14 15.44 -4.18
CA ILE A 169 -4.57 14.16 -4.61
C ILE A 169 -3.04 14.24 -4.70
N PHE A 170 -2.52 15.29 -5.34
CA PHE A 170 -1.07 15.49 -5.43
C PHE A 170 -0.41 15.80 -4.09
N SER A 171 -1.10 16.50 -3.20
CA SER A 171 -0.66 16.70 -1.81
C SER A 171 -0.59 15.38 -1.05
N ASN A 172 -1.60 14.52 -1.20
CA ASN A 172 -1.63 13.20 -0.60
C ASN A 172 -0.46 12.32 -1.11
N LEU A 173 -0.19 12.34 -2.42
CA LEU A 173 0.95 11.62 -3.01
C LEU A 173 2.29 12.08 -2.43
N ARG A 174 2.48 13.40 -2.30
CA ARG A 174 3.67 13.99 -1.68
C ARG A 174 3.84 13.50 -0.25
N SER A 175 2.76 13.53 0.53
CA SER A 175 2.76 13.09 1.92
C SER A 175 3.04 11.59 2.05
N ALA A 176 2.45 10.76 1.18
CA ALA A 176 2.68 9.32 1.15
C ALA A 176 4.15 8.99 0.88
N LEU A 177 4.80 9.61 -0.12
CA LEU A 177 6.23 9.41 -0.35
C LEU A 177 7.08 9.94 0.81
N GLN A 178 6.72 11.10 1.36
CA GLN A 178 7.45 11.73 2.46
C GLN A 178 7.45 10.86 3.72
N VAL A 179 6.33 10.22 4.05
CA VAL A 179 6.19 9.42 5.27
C VAL A 179 7.15 8.22 5.27
N LEU A 180 7.46 7.66 4.10
CA LEU A 180 8.43 6.56 3.95
C LEU A 180 9.86 6.94 4.38
N SER A 181 10.16 8.24 4.42
CA SER A 181 11.46 8.75 4.86
C SER A 181 11.58 8.96 6.37
N VAL A 182 10.47 8.89 7.11
CA VAL A 182 10.42 9.08 8.57
C VAL A 182 11.10 7.89 9.25
N LYS A 183 11.98 8.17 10.22
CA LYS A 183 12.79 7.14 10.89
C LYS A 183 11.95 6.26 11.81
N SER A 184 11.24 6.89 12.74
CA SER A 184 10.47 6.20 13.77
C SER A 184 8.99 6.19 13.39
N LYS A 185 8.35 5.05 13.65
CA LYS A 185 6.92 4.82 13.46
C LYS A 185 6.17 4.59 14.79
N VAL A 186 6.83 4.86 15.92
CA VAL A 186 6.26 4.66 17.27
C VAL A 186 4.90 5.32 17.43
N ASN A 187 4.75 6.57 16.98
CA ASN A 187 3.48 7.31 17.09
C ASN A 187 2.34 6.70 16.25
N LYS A 188 2.64 5.75 15.37
CA LYS A 188 1.66 5.07 14.50
C LYS A 188 1.26 3.70 15.02
N LEU A 189 1.85 3.22 16.11
CA LEU A 189 1.60 1.88 16.64
C LEU A 189 0.15 1.72 17.14
N ASN A 190 -0.41 2.74 17.78
CA ASN A 190 -1.84 2.72 18.17
C ASN A 190 -2.79 2.66 16.97
N SER A 191 -2.35 3.07 15.79
CA SER A 191 -3.13 3.02 14.55
C SER A 191 -3.00 1.71 13.79
N LEU A 192 -2.14 0.79 14.25
CA LEU A 192 -1.93 -0.54 13.70
C LEU A 192 -2.61 -1.57 14.59
N CYS A 193 -3.59 -2.28 14.04
CA CYS A 193 -4.22 -3.44 14.67
C CYS A 193 -3.60 -4.72 14.10
N VAL A 194 -3.11 -5.59 15.00
CA VAL A 194 -2.64 -6.94 14.66
C VAL A 194 -3.73 -7.91 15.07
N ILE A 195 -4.22 -8.69 14.10
CA ILE A 195 -5.39 -9.55 14.28
C ILE A 195 -4.97 -10.98 13.96
N HIS A 196 -5.16 -11.89 14.92
CA HIS A 196 -5.04 -13.32 14.62
C HIS A 196 -6.21 -13.76 13.73
N THR A 197 -5.91 -14.51 12.68
CA THR A 197 -6.92 -15.03 11.75
C THR A 197 -6.76 -16.53 11.54
N THR A 198 -7.90 -17.21 11.34
CA THR A 198 -7.96 -18.63 10.97
C THR A 198 -8.45 -18.83 9.53
N ASN A 199 -8.67 -17.73 8.80
CA ASN A 199 -9.09 -17.77 7.40
C ASN A 199 -8.00 -18.42 6.54
N LYS A 200 -8.44 -19.27 5.60
CA LYS A 200 -7.54 -19.94 4.65
C LYS A 200 -7.27 -19.11 3.40
N ASP A 201 -8.11 -18.11 3.16
CA ASP A 201 -8.03 -17.25 1.99
C ASP A 201 -7.48 -15.87 2.29
N PHE A 202 -6.89 -15.28 1.26
CA PHE A 202 -6.35 -13.94 1.31
C PHE A 202 -7.46 -12.92 1.09
N HIS A 203 -7.72 -12.09 2.11
CA HIS A 203 -8.59 -10.93 1.98
C HIS A 203 -7.79 -9.63 2.04
N PHE A 204 -8.14 -8.71 1.15
CA PHE A 204 -7.52 -7.40 1.07
C PHE A 204 -8.53 -6.37 0.61
N PHE A 205 -8.59 -5.27 1.33
CA PHE A 205 -9.31 -4.08 0.92
C PHE A 205 -8.64 -2.87 1.54
N HIS A 206 -8.72 -1.74 0.85
CA HIS A 206 -8.13 -0.50 1.31
C HIS A 206 -8.97 0.68 0.88
N SER A 207 -8.80 1.79 1.57
CA SER A 207 -9.36 3.08 1.20
C SER A 207 -8.22 4.09 1.18
N THR A 208 -7.92 4.61 -0.01
CA THR A 208 -6.82 5.54 -0.25
C THR A 208 -6.84 6.69 0.76
N ASN A 209 -5.70 6.95 1.41
CA ASN A 209 -5.50 7.91 2.51
C ASN A 209 -6.20 7.63 3.84
N ASN A 210 -7.01 6.59 3.95
CA ASN A 210 -7.78 6.30 5.15
C ASN A 210 -7.21 5.09 5.88
N PHE A 211 -7.30 3.90 5.26
CA PHE A 211 -6.87 2.66 5.88
C PHE A 211 -6.52 1.56 4.87
N ILE A 212 -5.86 0.53 5.37
CA ILE A 212 -5.59 -0.74 4.68
C ILE A 212 -5.93 -1.90 5.60
N PHE A 213 -6.58 -2.92 5.04
CA PHE A 213 -6.68 -4.24 5.62
C PHE A 213 -5.99 -5.24 4.70
N ILE A 214 -5.07 -6.01 5.26
CA ILE A 214 -4.38 -7.07 4.53
C ILE A 214 -4.25 -8.30 5.41
N GLU A 215 -4.82 -9.40 4.94
CA GLU A 215 -4.78 -10.69 5.61
C GLU A 215 -3.65 -11.54 5.04
N LEU A 216 -2.80 -12.09 5.89
CA LEU A 216 -1.72 -13.00 5.50
C LEU A 216 -2.06 -14.41 6.00
N ALA A 217 -3.01 -15.05 5.32
CA ALA A 217 -3.53 -16.37 5.71
C ALA A 217 -2.45 -17.44 5.93
N GLU A 218 -1.35 -17.40 5.16
CA GLU A 218 -0.21 -18.33 5.33
C GLU A 218 0.43 -18.22 6.73
N PHE A 219 0.40 -17.04 7.36
CA PHE A 219 1.00 -16.76 8.66
C PHE A 219 -0.03 -16.60 9.79
N GLY A 220 -1.33 -16.82 9.52
CA GLY A 220 -2.38 -16.70 10.54
C GLY A 220 -2.56 -15.30 11.12
N VAL A 221 -2.13 -14.25 10.40
CA VAL A 221 -2.19 -12.85 10.86
C VAL A 221 -2.85 -11.95 9.82
N ALA A 222 -3.62 -10.98 10.26
CA ALA A 222 -4.10 -9.86 9.47
C ALA A 222 -3.69 -8.53 10.11
N PHE A 223 -3.45 -7.54 9.25
CA PHE A 223 -3.14 -6.18 9.68
C PHE A 223 -4.22 -5.22 9.22
N PHE A 224 -4.69 -4.40 10.15
CA PHE A 224 -5.49 -3.22 9.83
C PHE A 224 -4.69 -1.98 10.24
N TYR A 225 -4.50 -1.03 9.33
CA TYR A 225 -3.74 0.17 9.63
C TYR A 225 -4.45 1.43 9.14
N PHE A 226 -4.58 2.42 10.00
CA PHE A 226 -5.07 3.75 9.65
C PHE A 226 -3.91 4.67 9.25
N TYR A 227 -3.92 5.17 8.02
CA TYR A 227 -2.82 5.96 7.47
C TYR A 227 -2.66 7.34 8.12
N LYS A 228 -3.80 8.00 8.39
CA LYS A 228 -3.83 9.39 8.87
C LYS A 228 -4.44 9.55 10.25
N GLN A 229 -5.28 8.62 10.67
CA GLN A 229 -5.93 8.66 11.98
C GLN A 229 -4.96 8.16 13.05
N GLU A 230 -4.83 8.93 14.12
CA GLU A 230 -4.10 8.56 15.32
C GLU A 230 -5.10 8.32 16.44
N PHE A 231 -4.77 7.39 17.33
CA PHE A 231 -5.63 6.98 18.43
C PHE A 231 -4.89 7.11 19.74
N GLU A 232 -5.58 7.57 20.77
CA GLU A 232 -5.05 7.67 22.13
C GLU A 232 -4.73 6.29 22.71
N SER A 233 -5.49 5.26 22.32
CA SER A 233 -5.26 3.87 22.73
C SER A 233 -5.52 2.88 21.60
N TYR A 234 -4.84 1.74 21.68
CA TYR A 234 -5.03 0.61 20.77
C TYR A 234 -6.49 0.10 20.73
N ASN A 235 -7.16 0.05 21.89
CA ASN A 235 -8.53 -0.50 21.98
C ASN A 235 -9.52 0.27 21.11
N VAL A 236 -9.43 1.60 21.09
CA VAL A 236 -10.32 2.45 20.26
C VAL A 236 -10.05 2.24 18.77
N ALA A 237 -8.78 2.05 18.40
CA ALA A 237 -8.41 1.72 17.02
C ALA A 237 -8.94 0.34 16.61
N ALA A 238 -8.82 -0.65 17.51
CA ALA A 238 -9.28 -2.02 17.28
C ALA A 238 -10.80 -2.09 17.09
N GLU A 239 -11.59 -1.41 17.91
CA GLU A 239 -13.05 -1.32 17.74
C GLU A 239 -13.43 -0.68 16.40
N SER A 240 -12.76 0.41 16.04
CA SER A 240 -12.97 1.10 14.76
C SER A 240 -12.62 0.22 13.57
N ALA A 241 -11.48 -0.49 13.64
CA ALA A 241 -11.03 -1.43 12.62
C ALA A 241 -12.02 -2.59 12.47
N MET A 242 -12.45 -3.21 13.57
CA MET A 242 -13.38 -4.34 13.55
C MET A 242 -14.72 -3.99 12.91
N ARG A 243 -15.26 -2.80 13.18
CA ARG A 243 -16.47 -2.32 12.52
C ARG A 243 -16.31 -2.25 11.00
N ILE A 244 -15.21 -1.66 10.53
CA ILE A 244 -14.93 -1.54 9.08
C ILE A 244 -14.73 -2.92 8.46
N VAL A 245 -14.01 -3.82 9.14
CA VAL A 245 -13.80 -5.19 8.67
C VAL A 245 -15.14 -5.91 8.50
N LYS A 246 -16.02 -5.86 9.52
CA LYS A 246 -17.34 -6.49 9.46
C LYS A 246 -18.18 -5.97 8.29
N GLU A 247 -18.24 -4.66 8.11
CA GLU A 247 -18.98 -4.03 7.00
C GLU A 247 -18.48 -4.43 5.61
N ASN A 248 -17.19 -4.75 5.46
CA ASN A 248 -16.62 -5.16 4.18
C ASN A 248 -16.76 -6.67 3.94
N TYR A 249 -16.68 -7.50 4.98
CA TYR A 249 -16.89 -8.94 4.89
C TYR A 249 -18.36 -9.30 4.59
N ASP A 250 -19.32 -8.61 5.23
CA ASP A 250 -20.74 -8.85 5.00
C ASP A 250 -21.17 -8.53 3.56
N LYS A 251 -20.49 -7.58 2.90
CA LYS A 251 -20.71 -7.23 1.48
C LYS A 251 -20.18 -8.26 0.48
N THR A 252 -19.28 -9.15 0.90
CA THR A 252 -18.73 -10.23 0.05
C THR A 252 -19.56 -11.52 0.08
N VAL A 253 -20.56 -11.62 0.98
CA VAL A 253 -21.41 -12.82 1.15
C VAL A 253 -22.79 -12.67 0.47
N THR A 254 -23.11 -11.49 -0.06
CA THR A 254 -24.30 -11.20 -0.90
C THR A 254 -23.92 -11.05 -2.36
#